data_AF-R7XHH8-F1
#
_entry.id   AF-R7XHH8-F1
#
_cell.length_a   1.000
_cell.length_b   1.000
_cell.length_c   1.000
_cell.angle_alpha   90.00
_cell.angle_beta   90.00
_cell.angle_gamma   90.00
#
_symmetry.space_group_name_H-M   'P 1'
#
loop_
_entity.id
_entity.type
_entity.pdbx_description
1 polymer ?
#
loop_
_entity_poly.entity_id
_entity_poly.type
_entity_poly.pdbx_seq_one_letter_code
_entity_poly.pdbx_strand_id
1 'polypeptide(L)'
;MGLGGGGGAGNLPPTVKVTSGVLTDPQGLTLYTFDRDTAGSGKSACNGPCATNWPPLMAAPGSNASGQYTIITRDDGGKQWAYRGMPLYRFAKDAKPGDRTGDNLNNVWHVAKP
;
A
#
# COMPACT_ATOMS: atom_id res chain seq x y z
N MET A 1 -17.20 -16.64 -28.46
CA MET A 1 -17.91 -15.61 -27.67
C MET A 1 -17.24 -15.62 -26.29
N GLY A 2 -16.62 -14.58 -25.75
CA GLY A 2 -16.44 -13.21 -26.20
C GLY A 2 -15.04 -12.70 -25.84
N LEU A 3 -14.64 -11.68 -26.59
CA LEU A 3 -13.45 -10.86 -26.42
C LEU A 3 -13.76 -9.74 -25.41
N GLY A 4 -12.77 -9.36 -24.61
CA GLY A 4 -12.71 -8.12 -23.82
C GLY A 4 -11.44 -8.14 -22.96
N GLY A 5 -10.31 -7.58 -23.41
CA GLY A 5 -9.99 -6.16 -23.32
C GLY A 5 -9.59 -5.85 -21.86
N GLY A 6 -8.33 -5.73 -21.46
CA GLY A 6 -7.28 -4.89 -22.02
C GLY A 6 -6.89 -3.86 -20.95
N GLY A 7 -5.85 -4.16 -20.17
CA GLY A 7 -5.30 -3.27 -19.14
C GLY A 7 -4.14 -3.98 -18.44
N GLY A 8 -2.91 -3.64 -18.80
CA GLY A 8 -1.71 -4.39 -18.45
C GLY A 8 -1.60 -4.69 -16.95
N ALA A 9 -1.71 -5.96 -16.59
CA ALA A 9 -1.21 -6.48 -15.33
C ALA A 9 0.32 -6.48 -15.39
N GLY A 10 0.92 -5.28 -15.28
CA GLY A 10 2.31 -5.20 -14.84
C GLY A 10 2.37 -5.91 -13.48
N ASN A 11 3.23 -6.92 -13.35
CA ASN A 11 3.35 -7.79 -12.19
C ASN A 11 3.18 -7.03 -10.86
N LEU A 12 1.96 -7.07 -10.29
CA LEU A 12 1.67 -6.53 -8.98
C LEU A 12 2.37 -7.38 -7.92
N PRO A 13 2.73 -6.82 -6.75
CA PRO A 13 3.07 -7.63 -5.61
C PRO A 13 1.96 -8.64 -5.32
N PRO A 14 2.29 -9.87 -4.87
CA PRO A 14 1.28 -10.89 -4.55
C PRO A 14 0.29 -10.44 -3.47
N THR A 15 0.66 -9.40 -2.71
CA THR A 15 -0.14 -8.79 -1.65
C THR A 15 -0.96 -7.58 -2.09
N VAL A 16 -0.98 -7.21 -3.38
CA VAL A 16 -1.70 -6.01 -3.87
C VAL A 16 -2.61 -6.37 -5.04
N LYS A 17 -3.83 -5.81 -5.01
CA LYS A 17 -4.85 -5.88 -6.04
C LYS A 17 -5.31 -4.47 -6.41
N VAL A 18 -5.94 -4.33 -7.58
CA VAL A 18 -6.65 -3.10 -7.97
C VAL A 18 -8.14 -3.37 -7.96
N THR A 19 -8.89 -2.67 -7.11
CA THR A 19 -10.34 -2.81 -7.00
C THR A 19 -10.98 -1.44 -7.18
N SER A 20 -11.77 -1.24 -8.24
CA SER A 20 -12.46 0.03 -8.54
C SER A 20 -11.51 1.25 -8.50
N GLY A 21 -10.34 1.11 -9.14
CA GLY A 21 -9.34 2.19 -9.25
C GLY A 21 -8.51 2.46 -7.99
N VAL A 22 -8.59 1.59 -6.98
CA VAL A 22 -7.88 1.73 -5.71
C VAL A 22 -7.00 0.51 -5.46
N LEU A 23 -5.83 0.73 -4.86
CA LEU A 23 -4.98 -0.36 -4.39
C LEU A 23 -5.57 -0.98 -3.13
N THR A 24 -5.73 -2.30 -3.13
CA THR A 24 -6.23 -3.06 -2.00
C THR A 24 -5.30 -4.23 -1.69
N ASP A 25 -5.35 -4.72 -0.46
CA ASP A 25 -4.66 -5.96 -0.10
C ASP A 25 -5.41 -7.21 -0.62
N PRO A 26 -4.94 -8.46 -0.37
CA PRO A 26 -5.62 -9.65 -0.88
C PRO A 26 -7.01 -9.88 -0.30
N GLN A 27 -7.28 -9.33 0.89
CA GLN A 27 -8.57 -9.38 1.56
C GLN A 27 -9.52 -8.27 1.06
N GLY A 28 -9.03 -7.33 0.25
CA GLY A 28 -9.83 -6.23 -0.30
C GLY A 28 -9.87 -4.98 0.60
N LEU A 29 -9.03 -4.93 1.64
CA LEU A 29 -8.87 -3.73 2.46
C LEU A 29 -8.11 -2.66 1.68
N THR A 30 -8.56 -1.41 1.79
CA THR A 30 -7.94 -0.28 1.10
C THR A 30 -6.52 -0.04 1.60
N LEU A 31 -5.62 0.27 0.68
CA LEU A 31 -4.26 0.69 0.98
C LEU A 31 -4.14 2.21 0.89
N TYR A 32 -3.25 2.78 1.69
CA TYR A 32 -3.05 4.21 1.85
C TYR A 32 -1.58 4.62 1.76
N THR A 33 -1.36 5.89 1.44
CA THR A 33 -0.07 6.58 1.51
C THR A 33 -0.13 7.69 2.56
N PHE A 34 1.03 8.06 3.09
CA PHE A 34 1.18 9.07 4.14
C PHE A 34 1.99 10.27 3.65
N ASP A 35 1.45 11.48 3.75
CA ASP A 35 2.12 12.69 3.22
C ASP A 35 3.41 13.06 3.94
N ARG A 36 3.63 12.54 5.16
CA ARG A 36 4.90 12.73 5.86
C ARG A 36 5.98 11.73 5.43
N ASP A 37 5.64 10.75 4.60
CA ASP A 37 6.63 9.91 3.94
C ASP A 37 7.19 10.63 2.71
N THR A 38 8.50 10.58 2.55
CA THR A 38 9.17 11.09 1.35
C THR A 38 9.27 9.98 0.31
N ALA A 39 8.63 10.19 -0.84
CA ALA A 39 8.68 9.26 -1.98
C ALA A 39 10.13 8.91 -2.34
N GLY A 40 10.43 7.62 -2.45
CA GLY A 40 11.75 7.14 -2.88
C GLY A 40 12.86 7.24 -1.83
N SER A 41 12.56 7.70 -0.61
CA SER A 41 13.55 7.76 0.49
C SER A 41 14.02 6.40 0.98
N GLY A 42 13.31 5.32 0.63
CA GLY A 42 13.60 3.97 1.11
C GLY A 42 13.23 3.74 2.58
N LYS A 43 12.49 4.68 3.19
CA LYS A 43 12.09 4.67 4.60
C LYS A 43 10.64 5.13 4.78
N SER A 44 10.14 5.03 6.01
CA SER A 44 8.91 5.69 6.42
C SER A 44 9.09 6.51 7.71
N ALA A 45 8.36 7.62 7.80
CA ALA A 45 8.13 8.41 9.00
C ALA A 45 7.07 7.81 9.95
N CYS A 46 6.23 6.89 9.49
CA CYS A 46 5.23 6.21 10.31
C CYS A 46 5.83 4.98 11.00
N ASN A 47 6.31 5.16 12.22
CA ASN A 47 6.88 4.11 13.07
C ASN A 47 6.21 4.05 14.46
N GLY A 48 6.47 2.99 15.22
CA GLY A 48 5.94 2.82 16.58
C GLY A 48 4.41 2.93 16.65
N PRO A 49 3.84 3.81 17.50
CA PRO A 49 2.38 3.97 17.64
C PRO A 49 1.66 4.36 16.34
N CYS A 50 2.34 5.03 15.40
CA CYS A 50 1.77 5.32 14.09
C CYS A 50 1.46 4.01 13.36
N ALA A 51 2.43 3.08 13.36
CA ALA A 51 2.31 1.78 12.70
C ALA A 51 1.28 0.84 13.36
N THR A 52 0.85 1.13 14.59
CA THR A 52 -0.28 0.42 15.22
C THR A 52 -1.63 0.85 14.62
N ASN A 53 -1.81 2.14 14.37
CA ASN A 53 -3.04 2.68 13.77
C ASN A 53 -3.05 2.54 12.24
N TRP A 54 -1.86 2.55 11.65
CA TRP A 54 -1.61 2.43 10.23
C TRP A 54 -0.65 1.26 9.98
N PRO A 55 -1.13 0.01 10.05
CA PRO A 55 -0.26 -1.14 9.88
C PRO A 55 0.42 -1.14 8.51
N PRO A 56 1.76 -1.26 8.44
CA PRO A 56 2.47 -1.32 7.17
C PRO A 56 2.06 -2.56 6.37
N LEU A 57 1.98 -2.41 5.04
CA LEU A 57 1.87 -3.55 4.16
C LEU A 57 3.22 -4.25 4.04
N MET A 58 3.46 -5.20 4.93
CA MET A 58 4.73 -5.93 5.00
C MET A 58 5.02 -6.73 3.73
N ALA A 59 6.27 -6.70 3.29
CA ALA A 59 6.79 -7.56 2.25
C ALA A 59 7.35 -8.84 2.89
N ALA A 60 6.94 -9.99 2.38
CA ALA A 60 7.46 -11.27 2.85
C ALA A 60 8.96 -11.40 2.51
N PRO A 61 9.74 -12.14 3.31
CA PRO A 61 11.12 -12.46 2.96
C PRO A 61 11.22 -13.05 1.54
N GLY A 62 12.22 -12.62 0.77
CA GLY A 62 12.40 -13.07 -0.62
C GLY A 62 11.44 -12.44 -1.63
N SER A 63 10.58 -11.50 -1.21
CA SER A 63 9.78 -10.71 -2.14
C SER A 63 10.67 -9.91 -3.09
N ASN A 64 10.33 -9.94 -4.38
CA ASN A 64 10.99 -9.15 -5.41
C ASN A 64 10.04 -8.07 -5.91
N ALA A 65 10.50 -6.82 -5.88
CA ALA A 65 9.72 -5.70 -6.38
C ALA A 65 9.84 -5.59 -7.90
N SER A 66 8.77 -5.15 -8.57
CA SER A 66 8.78 -4.94 -10.01
C SER A 66 7.83 -3.81 -10.42
N GLY A 67 8.04 -3.26 -11.62
CA GLY A 67 7.24 -2.15 -12.13
C GLY A 67 7.34 -0.91 -11.25
N GLN A 68 6.20 -0.39 -10.82
CA GLN A 68 6.11 0.80 -9.96
C GLN A 68 6.24 0.48 -8.47
N TYR A 69 6.43 -0.77 -8.09
CA TYR A 69 6.56 -1.18 -6.70
C TYR A 69 8.02 -1.24 -6.28
N THR A 70 8.27 -0.89 -5.03
CA THR A 70 9.58 -1.01 -4.37
C THR A 70 9.40 -1.62 -3.00
N ILE A 71 10.51 -2.06 -2.39
CA ILE A 71 10.53 -2.52 -1.00
C ILE A 71 11.42 -1.57 -0.22
N ILE A 72 10.87 -0.99 0.85
CA ILE A 72 11.61 -0.14 1.76
C ILE A 72 12.08 -0.93 2.98
N THR A 73 13.08 -0.39 3.69
CA THR A 73 13.49 -0.92 4.99
C THR A 73 13.09 0.06 6.07
N ARG A 74 12.25 -0.40 6.99
CA ARG A 74 11.77 0.38 8.13
C ARG A 74 12.84 0.45 9.22
N ASP A 75 12.66 1.37 10.17
CA ASP A 75 13.61 1.55 11.28
C ASP A 75 13.66 0.34 12.23
N ASP A 76 12.57 -0.43 12.28
CA ASP A 76 12.47 -1.71 13.01
C ASP A 76 13.11 -2.91 12.25
N GLY A 77 13.72 -2.66 11.09
CA GLY A 77 14.31 -3.69 10.22
C GLY A 77 13.29 -4.40 9.31
N GLY A 78 12.00 -4.16 9.50
CA GLY A 78 10.92 -4.71 8.69
C GLY A 78 11.00 -4.26 7.23
N LYS A 79 10.54 -5.13 6.32
CA LYS A 79 10.41 -4.83 4.90
C LYS A 79 8.95 -4.50 4.59
N GLN A 80 8.73 -3.39 3.90
CA GLN A 80 7.39 -2.91 3.56
C GLN A 80 7.30 -2.58 2.08
N TRP A 81 6.15 -2.90 1.49
CA TRP A 81 5.84 -2.53 0.12
C TRP A 81 5.61 -1.03 -0.02
N ALA A 82 6.14 -0.47 -1.08
CA ALA A 82 5.89 0.89 -1.51
C ALA A 82 5.41 0.90 -2.98
N TYR A 83 4.62 1.89 -3.34
CA TYR A 83 4.13 2.12 -4.69
C TYR A 83 4.51 3.53 -5.14
N ARG A 84 5.14 3.65 -6.32
CA ARG A 84 5.75 4.90 -6.80
C ARG A 84 6.65 5.56 -5.75
N GLY A 85 7.35 4.73 -4.96
CA GLY A 85 8.22 5.16 -3.88
C GLY A 85 7.52 5.57 -2.58
N MET A 86 6.18 5.58 -2.52
CA MET A 86 5.41 5.87 -1.30
C MET A 86 5.10 4.58 -0.53
N PRO A 87 5.43 4.49 0.77
CA PRO A 87 5.12 3.30 1.57
C PRO A 87 3.60 3.06 1.68
N LEU A 88 3.18 1.79 1.58
CA LEU A 88 1.78 1.40 1.61
C LEU A 88 1.35 0.93 3.00
N TYR A 89 0.17 1.39 3.43
CA TYR A 89 -0.41 1.10 4.74
C TYR A 89 -1.82 0.55 4.62
N ARG A 90 -2.22 -0.23 5.62
CA ARG A 90 -3.63 -0.45 5.96
C ARG A 90 -4.05 0.56 7.02
N PHE A 91 -5.35 0.67 7.24
CA PHE A 91 -5.90 1.41 8.38
C PHE A 91 -6.54 0.45 9.38
N ALA A 92 -6.18 0.56 10.66
CA ALA A 92 -6.63 -0.37 11.70
C ALA A 92 -8.14 -0.35 11.96
N LYS A 93 -8.86 0.71 11.53
CA LYS A 93 -10.32 0.81 11.69
C LYS A 93 -11.11 0.34 10.45
N ASP A 94 -10.45 0.08 9.33
CA ASP A 94 -11.12 -0.55 8.19
C ASP A 94 -11.35 -2.04 8.52
N ALA A 95 -12.60 -2.48 8.45
CA ALA A 95 -13.01 -3.81 8.91
C ALA A 95 -13.47 -4.74 7.78
N LYS A 96 -13.91 -4.17 6.66
CA LYS A 96 -14.43 -4.94 5.52
C LYS A 96 -13.89 -4.43 4.18
N PRO A 97 -13.94 -5.26 3.13
CA PRO A 97 -13.49 -4.86 1.81
C PRO A 97 -14.21 -3.60 1.32
N GLY A 98 -13.45 -2.67 0.74
CA GLY A 98 -13.98 -1.41 0.23
C GLY A 98 -14.18 -0.31 1.28
N ASP A 99 -13.94 -0.57 2.57
CA ASP A 99 -13.84 0.51 3.56
C ASP A 99 -12.70 1.47 3.18
N ARG A 100 -12.95 2.77 3.34
CA ARG A 100 -12.01 3.86 3.04
C ARG A 100 -11.94 4.88 4.19
N THR A 101 -12.14 4.42 5.42
CA THR A 101 -12.40 5.32 6.56
C THR A 101 -11.17 6.09 7.02
N GLY A 102 -9.98 5.72 6.53
CA GLY A 102 -8.73 6.44 6.76
C GLY A 102 -8.48 7.59 5.78
N ASP A 103 -9.25 7.71 4.71
CA ASP A 103 -9.00 8.73 3.68
C ASP A 103 -9.19 10.15 4.26
N ASN A 104 -8.27 11.05 3.92
CA ASN A 104 -8.18 12.42 4.43
C ASN A 104 -8.05 12.54 5.96
N LEU A 105 -7.73 11.46 6.69
CA LEU A 105 -7.52 11.55 8.13
C LEU A 105 -6.39 12.54 8.43
N ASN A 106 -6.67 13.55 9.25
CA ASN A 106 -5.73 14.64 9.57
C ASN A 106 -5.16 15.37 8.32
N ASN A 107 -5.81 15.26 7.16
CA ASN A 107 -5.37 15.79 5.87
C ASN A 107 -4.02 15.28 5.38
N VAL A 108 -3.56 14.11 5.86
CA VAL A 108 -2.22 13.57 5.53
C VAL A 108 -2.23 12.10 5.10
N TRP A 109 -3.40 11.46 5.12
CA TRP A 109 -3.58 10.07 4.70
C TRP A 109 -4.47 10.02 3.48
N HIS A 110 -4.03 9.32 2.44
CA HIS A 110 -4.74 9.27 1.16
C HIS A 110 -4.84 7.85 0.67
N VAL A 111 -5.99 7.52 0.07
CA VAL A 111 -6.17 6.25 -0.63
C VAL A 111 -5.14 6.10 -1.75
N ALA A 112 -4.41 4.99 -1.73
CA ALA A 112 -3.42 4.65 -2.74
C ALA A 112 -4.11 4.21 -4.04
N LYS A 113 -3.67 4.76 -5.17
CA LYS A 113 -4.25 4.51 -6.50
C LYS A 113 -3.13 4.13 -7.49
N PRO A 114 -3.42 3.30 -8.52
CA PRO A 114 -2.48 2.94 -9.57
C PRO A 114 -2.01 4.11 -10.47
#